data_AF-A0A930WAV7-F1
#
_entry.id   AF-A0A930WAV7-F1
#
_cell.length_a   1.000
_cell.length_b   1.000
_cell.length_c   1.000
_cell.angle_alpha   90.00
_cell.angle_beta   90.00
_cell.angle_gamma   90.00
#
_symmetry.space_group_name_H-M   'P 1'
#
loop_
_entity.id
_entity.type
_entity.pdbx_description
1 polymer ?
#
loop_
_entity_poly.entity_id
_entity_poly.type
_entity_poly.pdbx_seq_one_letter_code
_entity_poly.pdbx_strand_id
1 'polypeptide(L)'
;MKFPRWLLIPIVLILLCFAAAILLMCTSPGVPVLNYHQVEDKDGNPLTLYCDQFDQQMAYLAEEGYHTITLDEMMDAAENGTPLPEKPVVITLDDGYVDNYEYAYPILKKYGFKATIFLINDFTGVYPNYLTWEQIHEMQDSGLIDFE
;
A
#
# COMPACT_ATOMS: atom_id res chain seq x y z
N MET A 1 -47.35 -32.38 15.60
CA MET A 1 -46.44 -32.44 16.76
C MET A 1 -46.02 -31.01 17.12
N LYS A 2 -46.13 -30.59 18.38
CA LYS A 2 -45.76 -29.22 18.81
C LYS A 2 -44.24 -29.17 19.07
N PHE A 3 -43.57 -28.17 18.51
CA PHE A 3 -42.13 -27.99 18.72
C PHE A 3 -41.86 -27.72 20.21
N PRO A 4 -40.90 -28.43 20.84
CA PRO A 4 -40.64 -28.25 22.25
C PRO A 4 -40.01 -26.89 22.53
N ARG A 5 -40.70 -26.06 23.32
CA ARG A 5 -40.22 -24.70 23.66
C ARG A 5 -38.89 -24.69 24.41
N TRP A 6 -38.52 -25.77 25.10
CA TRP A 6 -37.23 -25.89 25.79
C TRP A 6 -36.04 -26.03 24.83
N LEU A 7 -36.26 -26.40 23.57
CA LEU A 7 -35.22 -26.40 22.53
C LEU A 7 -34.92 -25.00 21.98
N LEU A 8 -35.76 -23.98 22.24
CA LEU A 8 -35.53 -22.62 21.76
C LEU A 8 -34.33 -21.94 22.45
N ILE A 9 -34.14 -22.21 23.75
CA ILE A 9 -33.06 -21.62 24.54
C ILE A 9 -31.67 -22.01 23.99
N PRO A 10 -31.33 -23.31 23.80
CA PRO A 10 -30.03 -23.68 23.24
C PRO A 10 -29.85 -23.20 21.80
N ILE A 11 -30.92 -23.14 20.99
CA ILE A 11 -30.84 -22.61 19.62
C ILE A 11 -30.49 -21.11 19.64
N VAL A 12 -31.13 -20.32 20.50
CA VAL A 12 -30.83 -18.89 20.65
C VAL A 12 -29.40 -18.68 21.16
N LEU A 13 -28.94 -19.49 22.13
CA LEU A 13 -27.57 -19.41 22.62
C LEU A 13 -26.55 -19.76 21.53
N ILE A 14 -26.81 -20.78 20.70
CA ILE A 14 -25.95 -21.12 19.56
C ILE A 14 -25.91 -19.98 18.55
N LEU A 15 -27.06 -19.38 18.22
CA LEU A 15 -27.13 -18.25 17.29
C LEU A 15 -26.39 -17.01 17.83
N LEU A 16 -26.50 -16.72 19.14
CA LEU A 16 -25.77 -15.63 19.78
C LEU A 16 -24.26 -15.88 19.79
N CYS A 17 -23.82 -17.10 20.11
CA CYS A 17 -22.40 -17.48 20.03
C CYS A 17 -21.89 -17.38 18.59
N PHE A 18 -22.69 -17.77 17.60
CA PHE A 18 -22.31 -17.68 16.19
C PHE A 18 -22.22 -16.23 15.71
N ALA A 19 -23.17 -15.36 16.11
CA ALA A 19 -23.12 -13.93 15.81
C ALA A 19 -21.93 -13.24 16.49
N ALA A 20 -21.65 -13.56 17.76
CA ALA A 20 -20.47 -13.06 18.46
C ALA A 20 -19.16 -13.54 17.81
N ALA A 21 -19.10 -14.80 17.37
CA ALA A 21 -17.96 -15.33 16.63
C ALA A 21 -17.77 -14.62 15.29
N ILE A 22 -18.84 -14.33 14.54
CA ILE A 22 -18.75 -13.53 13.30
C ILE A 22 -18.25 -12.11 13.58
N LEU A 23 -18.73 -11.46 14.64
CA LEU A 23 -18.23 -10.15 15.06
C LEU A 23 -16.75 -10.18 15.47
N LEU A 24 -16.33 -11.23 16.16
CA LEU A 24 -14.93 -11.43 16.59
C LEU A 24 -14.02 -11.88 15.44
N MET A 25 -14.57 -12.53 14.40
CA MET A 25 -13.89 -12.94 13.18
C MET A 25 -13.83 -11.85 12.11
N CYS A 26 -14.49 -10.69 12.33
CA CYS A 26 -14.12 -9.46 11.62
C CYS A 26 -12.76 -9.02 12.15
N THR A 27 -11.70 -9.65 11.62
CA THR A 27 -10.33 -9.20 11.81
C THR A 27 -10.23 -7.75 11.39
N SER A 28 -9.41 -6.96 12.11
CA SER A 28 -9.00 -5.64 11.60
C SER A 28 -8.48 -5.83 10.17
N PRO A 29 -9.04 -5.17 9.15
CA PRO A 29 -8.51 -5.26 7.80
C PRO A 29 -7.04 -4.83 7.87
N GLY A 30 -6.14 -5.69 7.43
CA GLY A 30 -4.72 -5.35 7.33
C GLY A 30 -4.49 -4.23 6.32
N VAL A 31 -3.32 -3.61 6.35
CA VAL A 31 -2.92 -2.61 5.36
C VAL A 31 -2.35 -3.33 4.14
N PRO A 32 -2.94 -3.17 2.94
CA PRO A 32 -2.34 -3.68 1.72
C PRO A 32 -1.03 -2.94 1.41
N VAL A 33 -0.01 -3.69 1.00
CA VAL A 33 1.28 -3.17 0.52
C VAL A 33 1.41 -3.54 -0.95
N LEU A 34 1.50 -2.53 -1.81
CA LEU A 34 1.68 -2.67 -3.25
C LEU A 34 3.14 -2.46 -3.60
N ASN A 35 3.77 -3.48 -4.18
CA ASN A 35 5.18 -3.47 -4.53
C ASN A 35 5.36 -3.33 -6.05
N TYR A 36 6.22 -2.41 -6.45
CA TYR A 36 6.65 -2.16 -7.83
C TYR A 36 8.18 -2.15 -7.90
N HIS A 37 8.74 -2.22 -9.10
CA HIS A 37 10.18 -2.08 -9.31
C HIS A 37 10.45 -1.03 -10.39
N GLN A 38 10.14 -1.34 -11.65
CA GLN A 38 10.31 -0.43 -12.78
C GLN A 38 8.96 0.07 -13.29
N VAL A 39 8.90 1.36 -13.62
CA VAL A 39 7.75 1.99 -14.30
C VAL A 39 8.24 2.69 -15.56
N GLU A 40 8.12 2.05 -16.72
CA GLU A 40 8.57 2.61 -18.00
C GLU A 40 7.80 2.04 -19.20
N ASP A 41 7.83 2.74 -20.34
CA ASP A 41 7.13 2.35 -21.57
C ASP A 41 7.94 1.40 -22.47
N LYS A 42 8.85 0.61 -21.88
CA LYS A 42 9.71 -0.32 -22.61
C LYS A 42 9.67 -1.68 -21.94
N ASP A 43 9.46 -2.71 -22.76
CA ASP A 43 9.58 -4.08 -22.32
C ASP A 43 11.06 -4.48 -22.24
N GLY A 44 11.45 -5.10 -21.14
CA GLY A 44 12.83 -5.49 -20.88
C GLY A 44 13.01 -6.38 -19.66
N ASN A 45 12.06 -6.35 -18.72
CA ASN A 45 12.10 -7.10 -17.47
C ASN A 45 10.68 -7.52 -17.03
N PRO A 46 10.47 -8.77 -16.55
CA PRO A 46 9.21 -9.19 -15.93
C PRO A 46 8.71 -8.32 -14.76
N LEU A 47 9.56 -7.45 -14.20
CA LEU A 47 9.25 -6.55 -13.10
C LEU A 47 8.89 -5.12 -13.56
N THR A 48 8.80 -4.90 -14.87
CA THR A 48 8.39 -3.61 -15.45
C THR A 48 6.86 -3.51 -15.55
N LEU A 49 6.31 -2.40 -15.07
CA LEU A 49 4.94 -1.99 -15.31
C LEU A 49 4.92 -0.80 -16.27
N TYR A 50 4.03 -0.81 -17.26
CA TYR A 50 3.89 0.32 -18.19
C TYR A 50 3.36 1.57 -17.48
N CYS A 51 3.76 2.76 -17.95
CA CYS A 51 3.38 4.02 -17.32
C CYS A 51 1.86 4.22 -17.26
N ASP A 52 1.15 3.82 -18.32
CA ASP A 52 -0.31 3.90 -18.39
C ASP A 52 -1.00 2.96 -17.41
N GLN A 53 -0.44 1.78 -17.19
CA GLN A 53 -0.93 0.81 -16.21
C GLN A 53 -0.70 1.30 -14.78
N PHE A 54 0.46 1.90 -14.50
CA PHE A 54 0.74 2.51 -13.21
C PHE A 54 -0.22 3.67 -12.94
N ASP A 55 -0.40 4.58 -13.91
CA ASP A 55 -1.36 5.70 -13.80
C ASP A 55 -2.80 5.21 -13.59
N GLN A 56 -3.24 4.15 -14.28
CA GLN A 56 -4.56 3.55 -14.09
C GLN A 56 -4.73 2.96 -12.68
N GLN A 57 -3.70 2.31 -12.13
CA GLN A 57 -3.76 1.78 -10.77
C GLN A 57 -3.83 2.91 -9.73
N MET A 58 -3.05 3.98 -9.91
CA MET A 58 -3.12 5.14 -9.02
C MET A 58 -4.47 5.87 -9.13
N ALA A 59 -5.00 6.01 -10.34
CA ALA A 59 -6.33 6.56 -10.57
C ALA A 59 -7.40 5.74 -9.82
N TYR A 60 -7.36 4.42 -9.94
CA TYR A 60 -8.29 3.53 -9.23
C TYR A 60 -8.22 3.72 -7.71
N LEU A 61 -7.01 3.76 -7.13
CA LEU A 61 -6.85 4.01 -5.70
C LEU A 61 -7.48 5.36 -5.29
N ALA A 62 -7.26 6.41 -6.07
CA ALA A 62 -7.81 7.73 -5.80
C ALA A 62 -9.35 7.75 -5.92
N GLU A 63 -9.90 7.15 -6.98
CA GLU A 63 -11.34 7.07 -7.24
C GLU A 63 -12.08 6.26 -6.18
N GLU A 64 -11.47 5.18 -5.69
CA GLU A 64 -12.02 4.35 -4.63
C GLU A 64 -11.76 4.90 -3.22
N GLY A 65 -11.09 6.05 -3.09
CA GLY A 65 -10.86 6.72 -1.81
C GLY A 65 -9.85 6.00 -0.91
N TYR A 66 -8.84 5.37 -1.50
CA TYR A 66 -7.68 4.88 -0.75
C TYR A 66 -6.79 6.03 -0.32
N HIS A 67 -6.14 5.86 0.83
CA HIS A 67 -5.22 6.83 1.41
C HIS A 67 -3.84 6.21 1.51
N THR A 68 -2.87 6.74 0.77
CA THR A 68 -1.49 6.29 0.88
C THR A 68 -0.91 6.69 2.23
N ILE A 69 -0.30 5.75 2.92
CA ILE A 69 0.45 5.96 4.16
C ILE A 69 1.90 5.54 3.98
N THR A 70 2.76 6.10 4.82
CA THR A 70 4.18 5.72 4.95
C THR A 70 4.31 4.38 5.68
N LEU A 71 5.46 3.72 5.53
CA LEU A 71 5.79 2.53 6.33
C LEU A 71 5.84 2.86 7.83
N ASP A 72 6.35 4.03 8.21
CA ASP A 72 6.36 4.50 9.59
C ASP A 72 4.94 4.63 10.17
N GLU A 73 4.00 5.22 9.43
CA GLU A 73 2.59 5.31 9.83
C GLU A 73 1.98 3.90 9.99
N MET A 74 2.32 2.96 9.09
CA MET A 74 1.88 1.57 9.18
C MET A 74 2.46 0.86 10.43
N MET A 75 3.76 1.04 10.70
CA MET A 75 4.45 0.43 11.84
C MET A 75 3.94 1.00 13.17
N ASP A 76 3.76 2.32 13.26
CA ASP A 76 3.21 2.98 14.44
C ASP A 76 1.77 2.50 14.74
N ALA A 77 0.95 2.29 13.70
CA ALA A 77 -0.36 1.68 13.85
C ALA A 77 -0.28 0.23 14.37
N ALA A 78 0.69 -0.55 13.89
CA ALA A 78 0.86 -1.94 14.29
C ALA A 78 1.39 -2.09 15.73
N GLU A 79 2.33 -1.24 16.14
CA GLU A 79 3.00 -1.32 17.43
C GLU A 79 2.26 -0.56 18.53
N ASN A 80 1.77 0.63 18.22
CA ASN A 80 1.22 1.58 19.19
C ASN A 80 -0.30 1.75 19.08
N GLY A 81 -0.94 1.15 18.07
CA GLY A 81 -2.38 1.26 17.85
C GLY A 81 -2.82 2.64 17.35
N THR A 82 -1.91 3.39 16.73
CA THR A 82 -2.21 4.69 16.12
C THR A 82 -3.29 4.53 15.05
N PRO A 83 -4.37 5.35 15.07
CA PRO A 83 -5.41 5.27 14.06
C PRO A 83 -4.88 5.61 12.66
N LEU A 84 -5.17 4.74 11.70
CA LEU A 84 -4.92 4.99 10.28
C LEU A 84 -6.12 5.70 9.62
N PRO A 85 -5.91 6.39 8.47
CA PRO A 85 -7.02 6.82 7.64
C PRO A 85 -7.88 5.62 7.19
N GLU A 86 -9.10 5.89 6.74
CA GLU A 86 -9.90 4.85 6.08
C GLU A 86 -9.19 4.36 4.81
N LYS A 87 -9.39 3.08 4.44
CA LYS A 87 -8.77 2.46 3.26
C LYS A 87 -7.25 2.78 3.11
N PRO A 88 -6.43 2.52 4.14
CA PRO A 88 -5.00 2.77 4.04
C PRO A 88 -4.36 1.84 3.00
N VAL A 89 -3.36 2.32 2.28
CA VAL A 89 -2.53 1.52 1.37
C VAL A 89 -1.09 2.00 1.43
N VAL A 90 -0.13 1.09 1.36
CA VAL A 90 1.30 1.43 1.21
C VAL A 90 1.71 1.14 -0.22
N ILE A 91 2.51 2.03 -0.79
CA ILE A 91 3.12 1.87 -2.11
C ILE A 91 4.64 1.81 -1.91
N THR A 92 5.28 0.78 -2.43
CA THR A 92 6.74 0.68 -2.44
C THR A 92 7.29 0.47 -3.85
N LEU A 93 8.48 1.02 -4.10
CA LEU A 93 9.28 0.72 -5.28
C LEU A 93 10.65 0.19 -4.83
N ASP A 94 11.07 -0.93 -5.39
CA ASP A 94 12.34 -1.56 -5.03
C ASP A 94 13.46 -1.18 -6.02
N ASP A 95 14.70 -1.42 -5.60
CA ASP A 95 15.96 -1.28 -6.34
C ASP A 95 16.44 0.16 -6.62
N GLY A 96 15.54 1.15 -6.66
CA GLY A 96 15.88 2.55 -6.89
C GLY A 96 16.28 2.84 -8.34
N TYR A 97 15.52 2.33 -9.30
CA TYR A 97 15.71 2.60 -10.72
C TYR A 97 15.44 4.08 -11.05
N VAL A 98 16.14 4.61 -12.05
CA VAL A 98 15.97 6.00 -12.50
C VAL A 98 14.55 6.29 -13.02
N ASP A 99 13.89 5.27 -13.56
CA ASP A 99 12.50 5.35 -14.02
C ASP A 99 11.50 5.67 -12.90
N ASN A 100 11.86 5.37 -11.64
CA ASN A 100 11.05 5.76 -10.48
C ASN A 100 10.96 7.30 -10.36
N TYR A 101 12.03 8.01 -10.71
CA TYR A 101 12.03 9.47 -10.76
C TYR A 101 11.40 10.01 -12.04
N GLU A 102 11.72 9.41 -13.20
CA GLU A 102 11.28 9.91 -14.50
C GLU A 102 9.78 9.72 -14.75
N TYR A 103 9.19 8.61 -14.27
CA TYR A 103 7.81 8.23 -14.58
C TYR A 103 6.94 8.03 -13.34
N ALA A 104 7.38 7.23 -12.36
CA ALA A 104 6.54 6.92 -11.20
C ALA A 104 6.27 8.17 -10.33
N TYR A 105 7.31 8.95 -10.02
CA TYR A 105 7.21 10.14 -9.18
C TYR A 105 6.25 11.22 -9.73
N PRO A 106 6.28 11.60 -11.03
CA PRO A 106 5.26 12.49 -11.60
C PRO A 106 3.83 11.96 -11.48
N ILE A 107 3.62 10.65 -11.64
CA ILE A 107 2.31 10.02 -11.50
C ILE A 107 1.86 10.04 -10.04
N LEU A 108 2.73 9.69 -9.08
CA LEU A 108 2.42 9.79 -7.65
C LEU A 108 2.09 11.24 -7.24
N LYS A 109 2.86 12.22 -7.73
CA LYS A 109 2.58 13.65 -7.53
C LYS A 109 1.20 14.07 -8.04
N LYS A 110 0.79 13.57 -9.21
CA LYS A 110 -0.54 13.87 -9.79
C LYS A 110 -1.69 13.51 -8.84
N TYR A 111 -1.55 12.46 -8.05
CA TYR A 111 -2.57 12.02 -7.08
C TYR A 111 -2.29 12.45 -5.63
N GLY A 112 -1.16 13.09 -5.36
CA GLY A 112 -0.73 13.43 -4.00
C GLY A 112 -0.42 12.20 -3.15
N PHE A 113 0.02 11.13 -3.79
CA PHE A 113 0.27 9.85 -3.15
C PHE A 113 1.69 9.75 -2.61
N LYS A 114 1.78 9.16 -1.42
CA LYS A 114 3.04 8.82 -0.77
C LYS A 114 3.54 7.45 -1.20
N ALA A 115 4.85 7.27 -1.25
CA ALA A 115 5.48 5.97 -1.50
C ALA A 115 6.84 5.88 -0.79
N THR A 116 7.34 4.66 -0.62
CA THR A 116 8.71 4.41 -0.14
C THR A 116 9.54 3.75 -1.25
N ILE A 117 10.77 4.22 -1.46
CA ILE A 117 11.71 3.60 -2.40
C ILE A 117 12.84 2.92 -1.63
N PHE A 118 13.02 1.61 -1.85
CA PHE A 118 14.12 0.85 -1.27
C PHE A 118 15.35 0.91 -2.18
N LEU A 119 16.44 1.51 -1.69
CA LEU A 119 17.64 1.78 -2.48
C LEU A 119 18.65 0.63 -2.39
N ILE A 120 19.25 0.28 -3.52
CA ILE A 120 20.53 -0.45 -3.52
C ILE A 120 21.64 0.60 -3.43
N ASN A 121 22.12 0.86 -2.21
CA ASN A 121 23.11 1.92 -1.95
C ASN A 121 24.38 1.84 -2.83
N ASP A 122 24.85 0.63 -3.15
CA ASP A 122 26.03 0.44 -4.01
C ASP A 122 25.78 0.84 -5.48
N PHE A 123 24.52 1.02 -5.88
CA PHE A 123 24.13 1.35 -7.24
C PHE A 123 23.72 2.82 -7.38
N THR A 124 23.08 3.38 -6.35
CA THR A 124 22.61 4.77 -6.28
C THR A 124 23.75 5.78 -6.51
N GLY A 125 23.58 6.66 -7.49
CA GLY A 125 24.58 7.65 -7.89
C GLY A 125 25.83 7.07 -8.55
N VAL A 126 25.89 5.75 -8.77
CA VAL A 126 27.03 5.04 -9.39
C VAL A 126 26.69 4.59 -10.81
N TYR A 127 25.55 3.93 -11.00
CA TYR A 127 25.14 3.39 -12.30
C TYR A 127 24.06 4.28 -12.96
N PRO A 128 24.09 4.44 -14.29
CA PRO A 128 23.22 5.39 -15.00
C PRO A 128 21.73 5.01 -15.02
N ASN A 129 21.37 3.76 -14.71
CA ASN A 129 19.99 3.30 -14.69
C ASN A 129 19.35 3.39 -13.29
N TYR A 130 20.07 3.96 -12.32
CA TYR A 130 19.62 4.08 -10.93
C TYR A 130 19.55 5.55 -10.53
N LEU A 131 18.79 5.82 -9.48
CA LEU A 131 18.61 7.16 -8.95
C LEU A 131 19.95 7.81 -8.59
N THR A 132 20.03 9.11 -8.84
CA THR A 132 21.09 9.97 -8.33
C THR A 132 20.69 10.53 -6.96
N TRP A 133 21.69 10.92 -6.16
CA TRP A 133 21.44 11.57 -4.86
C TRP A 133 20.67 12.89 -4.99
N GLU A 134 20.86 13.63 -6.09
CA GLU A 134 20.11 14.85 -6.38
C GLU A 134 18.62 14.56 -6.58
N GLN A 135 18.28 13.53 -7.37
CA GLN A 135 16.89 13.09 -7.57
C GLN A 135 16.24 12.60 -6.28
N ILE A 136 17.01 11.87 -5.45
CA ILE A 136 16.55 11.40 -4.13
C ILE A 136 16.20 12.59 -3.25
N HIS A 137 17.10 13.57 -3.13
CA HIS A 137 16.84 14.76 -2.32
C HIS A 137 15.61 15.54 -2.82
N GLU A 138 15.44 15.71 -4.14
CA GLU A 138 14.25 16.37 -4.68
C GLU A 138 12.95 15.64 -4.30
N MET A 139 12.93 14.32 -4.43
CA MET A 139 11.77 13.50 -4.10
C MET A 139 11.48 13.51 -2.60
N GLN A 140 12.51 13.44 -1.76
CA GLN A 140 12.38 13.50 -0.31
C GLN A 140 11.88 14.87 0.16
N ASP A 141 12.42 15.95 -0.39
CA ASP A 141 12.01 17.32 -0.08
C ASP A 141 10.56 17.63 -0.49
N SER A 142 9.99 16.84 -1.40
CA SER A 142 8.56 16.94 -1.76
C SER A 142 7.61 16.49 -0.65
N GLY A 143 8.10 15.69 0.31
CA GLY A 143 7.30 15.07 1.37
C GLY A 143 6.39 13.93 0.89
N LEU A 144 6.52 13.49 -0.36
CA LEU A 144 5.77 12.36 -0.91
C LEU A 144 6.56 11.05 -0.88
N ILE A 145 7.88 11.11 -0.98
CA ILE A 145 8.72 9.91 -1.17
C ILE A 145 9.66 9.76 0.00
N ASP A 146 9.54 8.63 0.69
CA ASP A 146 10.52 8.18 1.69
C ASP A 146 11.51 7.21 1.04
N PHE A 147 12.70 7.09 1.64
CA PHE A 147 13.77 6.21 1.16
C PHE A 147 14.30 5.35 2.30
N GLU A 148 14.55 4.08 1.99
CA GLU A 148 15.10 3.06 2.91
C GLU A 148 16.28 2.30 2.29
#